data_AF-A0A6G6Y714-F1
#
_entry.id   AF-A0A6G6Y714-F1
#
_cell.length_a   1.000
_cell.length_b   1.000
_cell.length_c   1.000
_cell.angle_alpha   90.00
_cell.angle_beta   90.00
_cell.angle_gamma   90.00
#
_symmetry.space_group_name_H-M   'P 1'
#
loop_
_entity.id
_entity.type
_entity.pdbx_description
1 polymer ?
#
loop_
_entity_poly.entity_id
_entity_poly.type
_entity_poly.pdbx_seq_one_letter_code
_entity_poly.pdbx_strand_id
1 'polypeptide(L)'
;MSAAGDRQVVVADDLRARVAEIKAFRGFEASKWWLAFYLGGAVERLERSVPQLAVLGAINLDDNDCGFLYPKIETASKPVRITEVVAAVQAICSDCGVQLLHVDVDTSPSVVNSRFELLIDFEKPVGERFA
;
A
#
# COMPACT_ATOMS: atom_id res chain seq x y z
N MET A 1 28.64 -1.12 -4.38
CA MET A 1 27.80 0.08 -4.16
C MET A 1 26.38 -0.41 -3.92
N SER A 2 25.94 -0.50 -2.67
CA SER A 2 24.60 -1.00 -2.32
C SER A 2 23.73 0.21 -1.96
N ALA A 3 22.95 0.71 -2.92
CA ALA A 3 21.96 1.77 -2.69
C ALA A 3 20.64 1.19 -2.14
N ALA A 4 20.74 0.37 -1.10
CA ALA A 4 19.61 -0.36 -0.51
C ALA A 4 19.37 0.02 0.97
N GLY A 5 19.86 1.18 1.41
CA GLY A 5 19.86 1.58 2.82
C GLY A 5 18.77 2.56 3.27
N ASP A 6 18.19 3.37 2.38
CA ASP A 6 17.39 4.55 2.81
C ASP A 6 15.86 4.40 2.61
N ARG A 7 15.34 3.19 2.49
CA ARG A 7 13.90 2.96 2.21
C ARG A 7 13.05 2.67 3.45
N GLN A 8 13.47 3.09 4.64
CA GLN A 8 12.67 2.88 5.85
C GLN A 8 12.16 4.17 6.50
N VAL A 9 10.93 4.01 7.01
CA VAL A 9 10.13 4.91 7.84
C VAL A 9 9.41 6.00 7.07
N VAL A 10 8.16 5.69 6.73
CA VAL A 10 7.06 6.66 6.67
C VAL A 10 7.25 7.67 7.81
N VAL A 11 7.49 8.94 7.52
CA VAL A 11 7.51 9.97 8.56
C VAL A 11 6.11 9.97 9.17
N ALA A 12 6.00 9.52 10.43
CA ALA A 12 4.73 9.21 11.06
C ALA A 12 3.76 10.42 11.08
N ASP A 13 4.31 11.63 11.05
CA ASP A 13 3.56 12.87 11.02
C ASP A 13 2.96 13.18 9.65
N ASP A 14 3.68 12.94 8.56
CA ASP A 14 3.18 13.18 7.20
C ASP A 14 2.04 12.20 6.86
N LEU A 15 2.17 10.93 7.24
CA LEU A 15 1.07 9.96 7.08
C LEU A 15 -0.13 10.34 7.94
N ARG A 16 0.09 10.82 9.17
CA ARG A 16 -1.00 11.28 10.03
C ARG A 16 -1.74 12.46 9.39
N ALA A 17 -1.01 13.43 8.85
CA ALA A 17 -1.59 14.58 8.15
C ALA A 17 -2.39 14.13 6.94
N ARG A 18 -1.82 13.25 6.10
CA ARG A 18 -2.49 12.75 4.90
C ARG A 18 -3.76 11.95 5.21
N VAL A 19 -3.72 11.09 6.24
CA VAL A 19 -4.92 10.36 6.71
C VAL A 19 -6.01 11.33 7.18
N ALA A 20 -5.64 12.44 7.83
CA ALA A 20 -6.60 13.45 8.27
C ALA A 20 -7.23 14.19 7.08
N GLU A 21 -6.46 14.53 6.05
CA GLU A 21 -6.97 15.10 4.79
C GLU A 21 -7.96 14.16 4.10
N ILE A 22 -7.56 12.89 3.87
CA ILE A 22 -8.41 11.92 3.18
C ILE A 22 -9.73 11.73 3.93
N LYS A 23 -9.72 11.71 5.27
CA LYS A 23 -10.96 11.63 6.07
C LYS A 23 -11.92 12.79 5.88
N ALA A 24 -11.43 13.95 5.45
CA ALA A 24 -12.27 15.11 5.15
C ALA A 24 -12.98 14.98 3.79
N PHE A 25 -12.54 14.05 2.92
CA PHE A 25 -13.19 13.80 1.64
C PHE A 25 -14.46 12.97 1.79
N ARG A 26 -15.48 13.35 1.02
CA ARG A 26 -16.79 12.69 1.04
C ARG A 26 -16.70 11.23 0.59
N GLY A 27 -17.06 10.31 1.47
CA GLY A 27 -17.00 8.87 1.25
C GLY A 27 -15.87 8.16 2.02
N PHE A 28 -14.96 8.90 2.65
CA PHE A 28 -13.85 8.35 3.44
C PHE A 28 -14.03 8.49 4.96
N GLU A 29 -15.24 8.80 5.42
CA GLU A 29 -15.56 9.01 6.84
C GLU A 29 -15.58 7.71 7.65
N ALA A 30 -15.51 6.56 6.97
CA ALA A 30 -15.58 5.24 7.58
C ALA A 30 -14.41 4.96 8.54
N SER A 31 -14.69 4.14 9.56
CA SER A 31 -13.69 3.69 10.54
C SER A 31 -12.77 2.60 10.00
N LYS A 32 -13.10 2.05 8.83
CA LYS A 32 -12.35 1.03 8.10
C LYS A 32 -12.16 1.48 6.65
N TRP A 33 -11.00 1.16 6.12
CA TRP A 33 -10.63 1.39 4.73
C TRP A 33 -9.96 0.14 4.16
N TRP A 34 -9.86 0.09 2.83
CA TRP A 34 -8.98 -0.83 2.13
C TRP A 34 -7.72 -0.09 1.73
N LEU A 35 -6.56 -0.70 1.92
CA LEU A 35 -5.31 -0.21 1.35
C LEU A 35 -5.03 -1.01 0.09
N ALA A 36 -4.98 -0.34 -1.05
CA ALA A 36 -4.57 -0.94 -2.31
C ALA A 36 -3.08 -0.67 -2.52
N PHE A 37 -2.29 -1.74 -2.62
CA PHE A 37 -0.85 -1.64 -2.84
C PHE A 37 -0.55 -1.88 -4.31
N TYR A 38 0.26 -1.03 -4.92
CA TYR A 38 0.62 -1.17 -6.32
C TYR A 38 2.02 -1.74 -6.39
N LEU A 39 2.08 -3.03 -6.71
CA LEU A 39 3.31 -3.80 -6.76
C LEU A 39 3.75 -3.98 -8.19
N GLY A 40 5.04 -3.76 -8.44
CA GLY A 40 5.66 -3.95 -9.76
C GLY A 40 6.87 -4.87 -9.67
N GLY A 41 7.09 -5.68 -10.71
CA GLY A 41 8.28 -6.51 -10.81
C GLY A 41 8.16 -7.66 -11.81
N ALA A 42 9.19 -8.49 -11.86
CA ALA A 42 9.13 -9.74 -12.61
C ALA A 42 8.07 -10.67 -11.99
N VAL A 43 7.33 -11.39 -12.84
CA VAL A 43 6.19 -12.24 -12.46
C VAL A 43 6.58 -13.22 -11.34
N GLU A 44 7.76 -13.85 -11.43
CA GLU A 44 8.21 -14.84 -10.45
C GLU A 44 8.45 -14.24 -9.07
N ARG A 45 8.77 -12.94 -8.99
CA ARG A 45 8.93 -12.23 -7.71
C ARG A 45 7.57 -11.86 -7.12
N LEU A 46 6.61 -11.51 -7.97
CA LEU A 46 5.24 -11.24 -7.55
C LEU A 46 4.58 -12.52 -7.04
N GLU A 47 4.70 -13.64 -7.77
CA GLU A 47 4.23 -14.97 -7.34
C GLU A 47 4.77 -15.36 -5.95
N ARG A 48 6.06 -15.12 -5.70
CA ARG A 48 6.67 -15.37 -4.38
C ARG A 48 6.09 -14.53 -3.25
N SER A 49 5.57 -13.34 -3.54
CA SER A 49 4.97 -12.44 -2.54
C SER A 49 3.55 -12.85 -2.17
N VAL A 50 2.82 -13.50 -3.08
CA VAL A 50 1.40 -13.86 -2.92
C VAL A 50 1.11 -14.63 -1.62
N PRO A 51 1.84 -15.71 -1.26
CA PRO A 51 1.54 -16.45 -0.03
C PRO A 51 1.69 -15.60 1.24
N GLN A 52 2.64 -14.66 1.26
CA GLN A 52 2.88 -13.80 2.41
C GLN A 52 1.83 -12.70 2.51
N LEU A 53 1.42 -12.14 1.37
CA LEU A 53 0.31 -11.19 1.29
C LEU A 53 -1.01 -11.84 1.73
N ALA A 54 -1.25 -13.10 1.34
CA ALA A 54 -2.42 -13.85 1.77
C ALA A 54 -2.48 -14.04 3.30
N VAL A 55 -1.34 -14.24 3.97
CA VAL A 55 -1.27 -14.30 5.45
C VAL A 55 -1.68 -12.97 6.10
N LEU A 56 -1.43 -11.84 5.44
CA LEU A 56 -1.92 -10.52 5.88
C LEU A 56 -3.41 -10.29 5.58
N GLY A 57 -4.10 -11.27 4.99
CA GLY A 57 -5.50 -11.14 4.59
C GLY A 57 -5.70 -10.35 3.30
N ALA A 58 -4.67 -10.25 2.45
CA ALA A 58 -4.80 -9.57 1.17
C ALA A 58 -5.75 -10.32 0.22
N ILE A 59 -6.52 -9.54 -0.54
CA ILE A 59 -7.31 -10.01 -1.69
C ILE A 59 -6.70 -9.47 -3.00
N ASN A 60 -7.25 -9.85 -4.15
CA ASN A 60 -6.77 -9.49 -5.50
C ASN A 60 -5.33 -10.00 -5.75
N LEU A 61 -5.12 -11.30 -5.57
CA LEU A 61 -3.80 -11.94 -5.67
C LEU A 61 -3.59 -12.71 -6.99
N ASP A 62 -4.58 -12.73 -7.87
CA ASP A 62 -4.66 -13.67 -8.99
C ASP A 62 -4.23 -13.06 -10.34
N ASP A 63 -4.00 -11.74 -10.41
CA ASP A 63 -3.78 -10.98 -11.66
C ASP A 63 -2.31 -10.55 -11.88
N ASN A 64 -1.34 -11.42 -11.61
CA ASN A 64 0.10 -11.08 -11.72
C ASN A 64 0.72 -11.25 -13.12
N ASP A 65 -0.04 -11.70 -14.11
CA ASP A 65 0.43 -12.08 -15.46
C ASP A 65 1.11 -10.94 -16.23
N CYS A 66 0.84 -9.68 -15.86
CA CYS A 66 1.36 -8.49 -16.55
C CYS A 66 2.55 -7.82 -15.82
N GLY A 67 3.13 -8.46 -14.79
CA GLY A 67 4.22 -7.86 -14.01
C GLY A 67 3.77 -6.79 -13.01
N PHE A 68 2.47 -6.78 -12.70
CA PHE A 68 1.86 -5.93 -11.68
C PHE A 68 0.95 -6.75 -10.79
N LEU A 69 0.80 -6.34 -9.52
CA LEU A 69 -0.18 -6.91 -8.61
C LEU A 69 -0.78 -5.79 -7.74
N TYR A 70 -2.09 -5.87 -7.49
CA TYR A 70 -2.85 -4.82 -6.79
C TYR A 70 -3.53 -5.36 -5.52
N PRO A 71 -2.78 -5.94 -4.56
CA PRO A 71 -3.42 -6.54 -3.40
C PRO A 71 -4.12 -5.48 -2.56
N LYS A 72 -5.29 -5.85 -2.02
CA LYS A 72 -6.04 -5.00 -1.09
C LYS A 72 -6.08 -5.61 0.30
N ILE A 73 -5.83 -4.79 1.34
CA ILE A 73 -5.89 -5.21 2.74
C ILE A 73 -6.84 -4.28 3.51
N GLU A 74 -7.83 -4.83 4.19
CA GLU A 74 -8.71 -4.04 5.08
C GLU A 74 -7.93 -3.61 6.33
N THR A 75 -8.05 -2.34 6.72
CA THR A 75 -7.47 -1.82 7.96
C THR A 75 -8.37 -0.79 8.61
N ALA A 76 -8.16 -0.52 9.91
CA ALA A 76 -8.79 0.62 10.55
C ALA A 76 -8.24 1.91 9.96
N SER A 77 -9.06 2.94 9.79
CA SER A 77 -8.64 4.28 9.31
C SER A 77 -7.86 5.08 10.38
N LYS A 78 -6.96 4.41 11.11
CA LYS A 78 -6.09 4.98 12.12
C LYS A 78 -4.65 4.99 11.59
N PRO A 79 -3.92 6.12 11.66
CA PRO A 79 -2.56 6.21 11.14
C PRO A 79 -1.65 5.07 11.60
N VAL A 80 -1.67 4.72 12.89
CA VAL A 80 -0.87 3.61 13.44
C VAL A 80 -1.13 2.27 12.76
N ARG A 81 -2.40 1.94 12.47
CA ARG A 81 -2.76 0.68 11.81
C ARG A 81 -2.37 0.68 10.34
N ILE A 82 -2.51 1.83 9.68
CA ILE A 82 -2.05 2.03 8.31
C ILE A 82 -0.53 1.86 8.24
N THR A 83 0.22 2.47 9.15
CA THR A 83 1.68 2.32 9.25
C THR A 83 2.08 0.85 9.42
N GLU A 84 1.44 0.12 10.32
CA GLU A 84 1.73 -1.30 10.56
C GLU A 84 1.52 -2.15 9.29
N VAL A 85 0.40 -1.96 8.59
CA VAL A 85 0.10 -2.72 7.37
C VAL A 85 1.06 -2.34 6.24
N VAL A 86 1.34 -1.04 6.04
CA VAL A 86 2.30 -0.57 5.02
C VAL A 86 3.69 -1.13 5.30
N ALA A 87 4.16 -1.08 6.54
CA ALA A 87 5.47 -1.63 6.93
C ALA A 87 5.56 -3.14 6.69
N ALA A 88 4.49 -3.89 6.98
CA ALA A 88 4.44 -5.32 6.72
C ALA A 88 4.54 -5.63 5.21
N VAL A 89 3.80 -4.91 4.36
CA VAL A 89 3.87 -5.09 2.90
C VAL A 89 5.23 -4.67 2.35
N GLN A 90 5.82 -3.58 2.86
CA GLN A 90 7.18 -3.18 2.49
C GLN A 90 8.22 -4.25 2.80
N ALA A 91 8.12 -4.90 3.97
CA ALA A 91 9.01 -6.01 4.34
C ALA A 91 8.88 -7.18 3.35
N ILE A 92 7.64 -7.59 3.03
CA ILE A 92 7.38 -8.63 2.02
C ILE A 92 7.98 -8.24 0.66
N CYS A 93 7.79 -6.99 0.23
CA CYS A 93 8.32 -6.51 -1.04
C CYS A 93 9.86 -6.58 -1.07
N SER A 94 10.51 -6.17 0.02
CA SER A 94 11.96 -6.27 0.19
C SER A 94 12.45 -7.72 0.10
N ASP A 95 11.82 -8.63 0.83
CA ASP A 95 12.20 -10.04 0.88
C ASP A 95 11.98 -10.75 -0.48
N CYS A 96 10.95 -10.33 -1.21
CA CYS A 96 10.62 -10.87 -2.53
C CYS A 96 11.35 -10.20 -3.69
N GLY A 97 11.99 -9.04 -3.47
CA GLY A 97 12.58 -8.23 -4.54
C GLY A 97 11.53 -7.59 -5.46
N VAL A 98 10.35 -7.32 -4.91
CA VAL A 98 9.21 -6.62 -5.54
C VAL A 98 9.31 -5.13 -5.24
N GLN A 99 8.87 -4.29 -6.17
CA GLN A 99 8.78 -2.85 -5.97
C GLN A 99 7.39 -2.50 -5.45
N LEU A 100 7.33 -1.75 -4.35
CA LEU A 100 6.11 -1.06 -3.93
C LEU A 100 6.14 0.35 -4.55
N LEU A 101 5.20 0.63 -5.44
CA LEU A 101 5.14 1.87 -6.24
C LEU A 101 4.31 2.94 -5.53
N HIS A 102 3.08 2.59 -5.13
CA HIS A 102 2.20 3.47 -4.39
C HIS A 102 1.19 2.69 -3.54
N VAL A 103 0.55 3.42 -2.63
CA VAL A 103 -0.53 2.94 -1.78
C VAL A 103 -1.69 3.91 -1.89
N ASP A 104 -2.87 3.39 -2.18
CA ASP A 104 -4.12 4.15 -2.13
C ASP A 104 -4.96 3.71 -0.93
N VAL A 105 -5.73 4.65 -0.39
CA VAL A 105 -6.89 4.33 0.43
C VAL A 105 -8.07 4.13 -0.49
N ASP A 106 -8.81 3.05 -0.30
CA ASP A 106 -10.02 2.70 -1.04
C ASP A 106 -11.19 2.48 -0.08
N THR A 107 -12.38 2.88 -0.52
CA THR A 107 -13.64 2.71 0.18
C THR A 107 -14.26 1.32 0.00
N SER A 108 -13.78 0.52 -0.96
CA SER A 108 -14.36 -0.78 -1.32
C SER A 108 -13.31 -1.84 -1.67
N PRO A 109 -13.56 -3.13 -1.35
CA PRO A 109 -12.74 -4.20 -1.92
C PRO A 109 -12.97 -4.34 -3.43
N SER A 110 -14.17 -4.01 -3.92
CA SER A 110 -14.55 -4.12 -5.33
C SER A 110 -14.13 -2.89 -6.14
N VAL A 111 -13.48 -3.11 -7.28
CA VAL A 111 -13.04 -2.05 -8.19
C VAL A 111 -14.22 -1.24 -8.74
N VAL A 112 -15.37 -1.87 -8.99
CA VAL A 112 -16.54 -1.21 -9.60
C VAL A 112 -17.20 -0.18 -8.68
N ASN A 113 -17.09 -0.38 -7.36
CA ASN A 113 -17.69 0.49 -6.34
C ASN A 113 -16.65 1.33 -5.61
N SER A 114 -15.41 1.33 -6.10
CA SER A 114 -14.27 1.97 -5.47
C SER A 114 -14.30 3.48 -5.64
N ARG A 115 -13.94 4.18 -4.56
CA ARG A 115 -13.35 5.52 -4.61
C ARG A 115 -12.02 5.38 -3.92
N PHE A 116 -10.98 5.93 -4.56
CA PHE A 116 -9.62 5.84 -4.07
C PHE A 116 -8.98 7.22 -3.97
N GLU A 117 -8.08 7.35 -3.00
CA GLU A 117 -7.26 8.54 -2.76
C GLU A 117 -5.84 8.11 -2.48
N LEU A 118 -4.88 8.77 -3.13
CA LEU A 118 -3.47 8.48 -2.96
C LEU A 118 -3.06 8.71 -1.50
N LEU A 119 -2.42 7.71 -0.91
CA LEU A 119 -1.90 7.77 0.45
C LEU A 119 -0.39 8.00 0.47
N ILE A 120 0.35 7.20 -0.29
CA ILE A 120 1.82 7.24 -0.36
C ILE A 120 2.26 6.92 -1.78
N ASP A 121 3.08 7.79 -2.35
CA ASP A 121 3.80 7.57 -3.61
C ASP A 121 5.28 7.28 -3.31
N PHE A 122 5.69 6.02 -3.49
CA PHE A 122 7.07 5.57 -3.21
C PHE A 122 8.04 5.89 -4.34
N GLU A 123 7.54 6.30 -5.51
CA GLU A 123 8.36 6.77 -6.62
C GLU A 123 8.88 8.19 -6.35
N LYS A 124 8.21 8.94 -5.46
CA LYS A 124 8.65 10.26 -5.00
C LYS A 124 9.70 10.21 -3.87
N PRO A 125 10.53 11.27 -3.74
CA PRO A 125 11.38 11.48 -2.57
C PRO A 125 10.56 11.51 -1.27
N VAL A 126 11.18 11.14 -0.14
CA VAL A 126 10.49 11.00 1.17
C VAL A 126 9.63 12.22 1.55
N GLY A 127 10.11 13.44 1.30
CA GLY A 127 9.38 14.68 1.63
C GLY A 127 8.24 15.06 0.67
N GLU A 128 7.99 14.26 -0.37
CA GLU A 128 6.99 14.53 -1.42
C GLU A 128 6.01 13.37 -1.63
N ARG A 129 6.12 12.29 -0.84
CA ARG A 129 5.35 11.05 -1.04
C ARG A 129 3.86 11.19 -0.75
N PHE A 130 3.46 12.22 -0.02
CA PHE A 130 2.08 12.46 0.38
C PHE A 130 1.55 13.61 -0.47
N ALA A 131 0.51 13.36 -1.26
CA ALA A 131 -0.13 14.32 -2.16
C ALA A 131 -1.62 14.05 -2.20
#